data_AF-A0A921H5P5-F1
#
_entry.id   AF-A0A921H5P5-F1
#
_cell.length_a   1.000
_cell.length_b   1.000
_cell.length_c   1.000
_cell.angle_alpha   90.00
_cell.angle_beta   90.00
_cell.angle_gamma   90.00
#
_symmetry.space_group_name_H-M   'P 1'
#
loop_
_entity.id
_entity.type
_entity.pdbx_description
1 polymer ?
#
loop_
_entity_poly.entity_id
_entity_poly.type
_entity_poly.pdbx_seq_one_letter_code
_entity_poly.pdbx_strand_id
1 'polypeptide(L)'
;MQLRLACDRLMQAQGHAEPTGRAKITDGYNLPAHYVLHTVGPIVRDTEPTPRQEQELANCYRACLALADAHDLQSIAFCCIFTGEFGFPQRRAAEIAVSTVRAYLETTVAIGINSVIFNVFKDDDLSIYRNLLS
;
A
#
# COMPACT_ATOMS: atom_id res chain seq x y z
N MET A 1 -13.30 11.67 13.40
CA MET A 1 -13.27 12.93 12.62
C MET A 1 -11.85 13.42 12.33
N GLN A 2 -10.89 13.28 13.26
CA GLN A 2 -9.52 13.80 13.13
C GLN A 2 -8.79 13.33 11.86
N LEU A 3 -8.82 12.03 11.55
CA LEU A 3 -8.14 11.48 10.38
C LEU A 3 -8.57 12.14 9.06
N ARG A 4 -9.88 12.31 8.84
CA ARG A 4 -10.39 12.97 7.64
C ARG A 4 -9.98 14.44 7.54
N LEU A 5 -9.98 15.15 8.67
CA LEU A 5 -9.52 16.55 8.71
C LEU A 5 -8.01 16.66 8.41
N ALA A 6 -7.21 15.69 8.83
CA ALA A 6 -5.79 15.64 8.50
C ALA A 6 -5.58 15.47 6.99
N CYS A 7 -6.30 14.54 6.36
CA CYS A 7 -6.26 14.37 4.91
C CYS A 7 -6.71 15.63 4.18
N ASP A 8 -7.81 16.26 4.61
CA ASP A 8 -8.29 17.51 3.99
C ASP A 8 -7.22 18.62 4.03
N ARG A 9 -6.55 18.84 5.18
CA ARG A 9 -5.46 19.80 5.27
C ARG A 9 -4.30 19.49 4.32
N LEU A 10 -3.92 18.21 4.19
CA LEU A 10 -2.89 17.79 3.23
C LEU A 10 -3.31 18.12 1.79
N MET A 11 -4.57 17.86 1.44
CA MET A 11 -5.10 18.16 0.11
C MET A 11 -5.18 19.66 -0.17
N GLN A 12 -5.62 20.46 0.80
CA GLN A 12 -5.65 21.93 0.67
C GLN A 12 -4.24 22.52 0.50
N ALA A 13 -3.26 22.03 1.28
CA ALA A 13 -1.88 22.48 1.18
C ALA A 13 -1.23 22.07 -0.16
N GLN A 14 -1.58 20.90 -0.69
CA GLN A 14 -1.10 20.43 -1.99
C GLN A 14 -1.74 21.18 -3.18
N GLY A 15 -3.00 21.61 -3.05
CA GLY A 15 -3.71 22.37 -4.08
C GLY A 15 -4.17 21.57 -5.30
N HIS A 16 -4.01 20.24 -5.30
CA HIS A 16 -4.49 19.35 -6.36
C HIS A 16 -4.79 17.93 -5.85
N ALA A 17 -5.55 17.16 -6.62
CA ALA A 17 -5.87 15.76 -6.33
C ALA A 17 -4.60 14.89 -6.24
N GLU A 18 -4.62 13.88 -5.36
CA GLU A 18 -3.48 12.98 -5.15
C GLU A 18 -3.32 12.05 -6.37
N PRO A 19 -2.13 12.02 -7.02
CA PRO A 19 -1.90 11.16 -8.17
C PRO A 19 -1.86 9.67 -7.79
N THR A 20 -2.24 8.80 -8.73
CA THR A 20 -2.08 7.35 -8.58
C THR A 20 -0.61 6.95 -8.38
N GLY A 21 -0.36 5.98 -7.50
CA GLY A 21 0.97 5.45 -7.19
C GLY A 21 1.79 6.32 -6.23
N ARG A 22 1.17 7.33 -5.59
CA ARG A 22 1.78 8.16 -4.55
C ARG A 22 1.22 7.82 -3.17
N ALA A 23 1.93 8.25 -2.13
CA ALA A 23 1.52 8.04 -0.74
C ALA A 23 1.65 9.33 0.09
N LYS A 24 0.77 9.48 1.08
CA LYS A 24 0.78 10.51 2.11
C LYS A 24 0.67 9.86 3.48
N ILE A 25 1.14 10.54 4.52
CA ILE A 25 1.12 10.03 5.89
C ILE A 25 0.36 10.98 6.81
N THR A 26 -0.40 10.41 7.73
CA THR A 26 -1.04 11.12 8.85
C THR A 26 -0.82 10.34 10.14
N ASP A 27 -1.07 10.96 11.28
CA ASP A 27 -1.17 10.23 12.55
C ASP A 27 -2.32 9.21 12.51
N GLY A 28 -2.22 8.17 13.35
CA GLY A 28 -3.26 7.15 13.51
C GLY A 28 -4.42 7.55 14.42
N TYR A 29 -4.25 8.61 15.22
CA TYR A 29 -5.25 9.11 16.16
C TYR A 29 -5.75 8.03 17.12
N ASN A 30 -7.00 7.59 16.97
CA ASN A 30 -7.62 6.57 17.83
C ASN A 30 -7.28 5.13 17.42
N LEU A 31 -6.45 4.95 16.39
CA LEU A 31 -5.96 3.65 15.97
C LEU A 31 -4.76 3.24 16.83
N PRO A 32 -4.54 1.93 17.04
CA PRO A 32 -3.34 1.44 17.72
C PRO A 32 -2.06 1.68 16.91
N ALA A 33 -2.17 1.92 15.60
CA ALA A 33 -1.05 2.30 14.75
C ALA A 33 -0.66 3.77 14.98
N HIS A 34 0.64 4.06 15.03
CA HIS A 34 1.14 5.43 15.16
C HIS A 34 0.77 6.31 13.95
N TYR A 35 0.80 5.74 12.75
CA TYR A 35 0.55 6.44 11.50
C TYR A 35 -0.39 5.65 10.58
N VAL A 36 -1.01 6.38 9.66
CA VAL A 36 -1.73 5.82 8.52
C VAL A 36 -1.08 6.35 7.25
N LEU A 37 -0.67 5.43 6.38
CA LEU A 37 -0.15 5.73 5.05
C LEU A 37 -1.29 5.57 4.05
N HIS A 38 -1.62 6.66 3.36
CA HIS A 38 -2.70 6.77 2.40
C HIS A 38 -2.10 6.72 1.00
N THR A 39 -2.56 5.79 0.16
CA THR A 39 -2.11 5.69 -1.24
C THR A 39 -3.31 5.62 -2.18
N VAL A 40 -3.17 6.20 -3.37
CA VAL A 40 -4.18 6.16 -4.42
C VAL A 40 -3.74 5.18 -5.48
N GLY A 41 -4.54 4.15 -5.73
CA GLY A 41 -4.23 3.11 -6.70
C GLY A 41 -4.91 3.29 -8.05
N PRO A 42 -4.64 2.35 -8.98
CA PRO A 42 -5.28 2.31 -10.27
C PRO A 42 -6.78 1.98 -10.14
N ILE A 43 -7.61 2.58 -11.00
CA ILE A 43 -9.00 2.15 -11.19
C ILE A 43 -8.99 1.11 -12.30
N VAL A 44 -9.36 -0.14 -11.99
CA VAL A 44 -9.50 -1.23 -12.97
C VAL A 44 -10.98 -1.35 -13.32
N ARG A 45 -11.33 -1.06 -14.58
CA ARG A 45 -12.73 -1.08 -15.07
C ARG A 45 -13.05 -2.36 -15.85
N ASP A 46 -12.04 -2.96 -16.45
CA ASP A 46 -12.13 -4.19 -17.22
C ASP A 46 -11.78 -5.39 -16.33
N THR A 47 -11.96 -6.60 -16.85
CA THR A 47 -11.70 -7.84 -16.09
C THR A 47 -10.22 -8.02 -15.72
N GLU A 48 -9.30 -7.46 -16.54
CA GLU A 48 -7.85 -7.61 -16.36
C GLU A 48 -7.15 -6.24 -16.29
N PRO A 49 -6.16 -6.06 -15.39
CA PRO A 49 -5.38 -4.85 -15.31
C PRO A 49 -4.42 -4.74 -16.50
N THR A 50 -4.27 -3.54 -17.02
CA THR A 50 -3.22 -3.19 -17.99
C THR A 50 -1.84 -3.17 -17.31
N PRO A 51 -0.73 -3.34 -18.07
CA PRO A 51 0.62 -3.24 -17.51
C PRO A 51 0.89 -1.93 -16.77
N ARG A 52 0.26 -0.84 -17.23
CA ARG A 52 0.34 0.46 -16.55
C ARG A 52 -0.32 0.41 -15.17
N GLN A 53 -1.49 -0.20 -15.05
CA GLN A 53 -2.20 -0.31 -13.76
C GLN A 53 -1.45 -1.23 -12.79
N GLU A 54 -0.83 -2.30 -13.28
CA GLU A 54 0.05 -3.13 -12.45
C GLU A 54 1.25 -2.33 -11.92
N GLN A 55 1.88 -1.53 -12.77
CA GLN A 55 2.98 -0.65 -12.38
C GLN A 55 2.53 0.43 -11.38
N GLU A 56 1.33 0.97 -11.56
CA GLU A 56 0.71 1.92 -10.63
C GLU A 56 0.44 1.29 -9.26
N LEU A 57 -0.03 0.04 -9.20
CA LEU A 57 -0.17 -0.70 -7.96
C LEU A 57 1.19 -0.94 -7.29
N ALA A 58 2.20 -1.36 -8.04
CA ALA A 58 3.56 -1.51 -7.54
C ALA A 58 4.12 -0.18 -7.00
N ASN A 59 3.83 0.94 -7.66
CA ASN A 59 4.21 2.27 -7.17
C ASN A 59 3.55 2.60 -5.82
N CYS A 60 2.31 2.19 -5.58
CA CYS A 60 1.65 2.38 -4.29
C CYS A 60 2.45 1.72 -3.14
N TYR A 61 2.83 0.46 -3.31
CA TYR A 61 3.64 -0.27 -2.32
C TYR A 61 5.00 0.41 -2.10
N ARG A 62 5.72 0.76 -3.18
CA ARG A 62 7.01 1.46 -3.08
C ARG A 62 6.90 2.81 -2.38
N ALA A 63 5.87 3.59 -2.71
CA ALA A 63 5.66 4.90 -2.10
C ALA A 63 5.38 4.78 -0.60
N CYS A 64 4.60 3.78 -0.18
CA CYS A 64 4.36 3.52 1.24
C CYS A 64 5.62 3.06 1.97
N LEU A 65 6.40 2.15 1.39
CA LEU A 65 7.65 1.67 2.00
C LEU A 65 8.68 2.80 2.13
N ALA A 66 8.87 3.60 1.08
CA ALA A 66 9.76 4.75 1.11
C ALA A 66 9.34 5.80 2.15
N LEU A 67 8.04 6.01 2.33
CA LEU A 67 7.52 6.92 3.34
C LEU A 67 7.68 6.36 4.75
N ALA A 68 7.53 5.05 4.94
CA ALA A 68 7.80 4.39 6.21
C ALA A 68 9.29 4.48 6.59
N ASP A 69 10.21 4.24 5.64
CA ASP A 69 11.64 4.40 5.86
C ASP A 69 12.03 5.85 6.16
N ALA A 70 11.49 6.82 5.41
CA ALA A 70 11.76 8.24 5.63
C ALA A 70 11.26 8.75 7.00
N HIS A 71 10.40 7.99 7.67
CA HIS A 71 9.88 8.26 9.01
C HIS A 71 10.45 7.29 10.06
N ASP A 72 11.52 6.55 9.73
CA ASP A 72 12.20 5.58 10.60
C ASP A 72 11.28 4.50 11.20
N LEU A 73 10.20 4.16 10.49
CA LEU A 73 9.23 3.18 10.96
C LEU A 73 9.80 1.77 10.86
N GLN A 74 9.58 1.00 11.92
CA GLN A 74 10.11 -0.36 12.03
C GLN A 74 9.17 -1.42 11.44
N SER A 75 7.88 -1.11 11.33
CA SER A 75 6.90 -2.04 10.79
C SER A 75 5.80 -1.33 10.00
N ILE A 76 5.27 -2.04 9.02
CA ILE A 76 4.17 -1.59 8.17
C ILE A 76 3.21 -2.74 7.87
N ALA A 77 1.91 -2.46 7.92
CA ALA A 77 0.88 -3.41 7.53
C ALA A 77 0.16 -2.94 6.27
N PHE A 78 0.08 -3.80 5.27
CA PHE A 78 -0.71 -3.61 4.06
C PHE A 78 -1.99 -4.45 4.13
N CYS A 79 -3.14 -3.85 3.86
CA CYS A 79 -4.35 -4.60 3.54
C CYS A 79 -4.26 -5.17 2.11
N CYS A 80 -5.24 -5.97 1.68
CA CYS A 80 -5.39 -6.32 0.27
C CYS A 80 -5.74 -5.06 -0.55
N ILE A 81 -4.72 -4.32 -0.98
CA ILE A 81 -4.85 -3.03 -1.64
C ILE A 81 -5.56 -3.21 -3.01
N PHE A 82 -6.64 -2.47 -3.21
CA PHE A 82 -7.43 -2.38 -4.46
C PHE A 82 -7.99 -3.71 -5.02
N THR A 83 -8.12 -4.75 -4.19
CA THR A 83 -8.89 -5.96 -4.54
C THR A 83 -10.38 -5.80 -4.17
N GLY A 84 -11.25 -6.65 -4.72
CA GLY A 84 -12.68 -6.61 -4.43
C GLY A 84 -13.42 -5.50 -5.19
N GLU A 85 -13.88 -4.46 -4.49
CA GLU A 85 -14.71 -3.38 -5.06
C GLU A 85 -14.02 -2.62 -6.22
N PHE A 86 -12.69 -2.63 -6.25
CA PHE A 86 -11.88 -1.95 -7.28
C PHE A 86 -11.42 -2.85 -8.43
N GLY A 87 -11.92 -4.10 -8.50
CA GLY A 87 -11.80 -4.97 -9.67
C GLY A 87 -10.45 -5.64 -9.90
N PHE A 88 -9.41 -5.34 -9.10
CA PHE A 88 -8.10 -5.97 -9.31
C PHE A 88 -8.14 -7.47 -8.91
N PRO A 89 -7.72 -8.39 -9.79
CA PRO A 89 -7.68 -9.82 -9.46
C PRO A 89 -6.81 -10.11 -8.23
N GLN A 90 -7.36 -10.81 -7.24
CA GLN A 90 -6.72 -11.02 -5.93
C GLN A 90 -5.31 -11.63 -6.05
N ARG A 91 -5.17 -12.70 -6.85
CA ARG A 91 -3.89 -13.37 -7.07
C ARG A 91 -2.85 -12.42 -7.67
N ARG A 92 -3.24 -11.67 -8.70
CA ARG A 92 -2.33 -10.75 -9.39
C ARG A 92 -1.92 -9.58 -8.49
N ALA A 93 -2.86 -9.03 -7.72
CA ALA A 93 -2.57 -7.99 -6.74
C ALA A 93 -1.57 -8.49 -5.67
N ALA A 94 -1.76 -9.71 -5.16
CA ALA A 94 -0.88 -10.31 -4.17
C ALA A 94 0.53 -10.60 -4.73
N GLU A 95 0.63 -11.07 -5.98
CA GLU A 95 1.92 -11.24 -6.67
C GLU A 95 2.68 -9.92 -6.79
N ILE A 96 2.00 -8.84 -7.19
CA ILE A 96 2.58 -7.50 -7.28
C ILE A 96 2.99 -7.00 -5.89
N ALA A 97 2.16 -7.20 -4.88
CA ALA A 97 2.45 -6.80 -3.50
C ALA A 97 3.72 -7.47 -2.97
N VAL A 98 3.78 -8.80 -3.05
CA VAL A 98 4.91 -9.60 -2.52
C VAL A 98 6.19 -9.30 -3.31
N SER A 99 6.13 -9.31 -4.65
CA SER A 99 7.31 -9.05 -5.48
C SER A 99 7.86 -7.63 -5.27
N THR A 100 6.98 -6.62 -5.16
CA THR A 100 7.39 -5.24 -4.94
C THR A 100 8.02 -5.05 -3.57
N VAL A 101 7.42 -5.61 -2.51
CA VAL A 101 7.96 -5.55 -1.16
C VAL A 101 9.31 -6.26 -1.08
N ARG A 102 9.43 -7.48 -1.62
CA ARG A 102 10.71 -8.22 -1.65
C ARG A 102 11.79 -7.43 -2.36
N ALA A 103 11.53 -6.94 -3.57
CA ALA A 103 12.50 -6.17 -4.34
C ALA A 103 12.93 -4.87 -3.61
N TYR A 104 12.01 -4.19 -2.94
CA TYR A 104 12.33 -3.00 -2.16
C TYR A 104 13.25 -3.33 -0.97
N LEU A 105 12.96 -4.41 -0.24
CA LEU A 105 13.75 -4.86 0.91
C LEU A 105 15.12 -5.43 0.51
N GLU A 106 15.26 -5.97 -0.69
CA GLU A 106 16.55 -6.49 -1.19
C GLU A 106 17.49 -5.39 -1.67
N THR A 107 16.94 -4.28 -2.18
CA THR A 107 17.74 -3.21 -2.83
C THR A 107 18.16 -2.08 -1.90
N THR A 108 17.53 -1.96 -0.72
CA THR A 108 17.75 -0.83 0.18
C THR A 108 18.70 -1.24 1.31
N VAL A 109 19.86 -0.60 1.40
CA VAL A 109 20.96 -0.99 2.34
C VAL A 109 20.72 -0.47 3.78
N ALA A 110 19.80 0.48 3.96
CA ALA A 110 19.52 1.14 5.24
C ALA A 110 18.03 1.01 5.61
N ILE A 111 17.54 -0.21 5.75
CA ILE A 111 16.12 -0.44 6.04
C ILE A 111 15.91 -0.40 7.56
N GLY A 112 15.12 0.57 8.03
CA GLY A 112 14.58 0.56 9.39
C GLY A 112 13.43 -0.44 9.53
N ILE A 113 12.71 -0.74 8.45
CA ILE A 113 11.61 -1.70 8.43
C ILE A 113 12.10 -3.14 8.65
N ASN A 114 11.82 -3.69 9.82
CA ASN A 114 12.11 -5.08 10.18
C ASN A 114 10.92 -6.04 9.95
N SER A 115 9.71 -5.49 9.74
CA SER A 115 8.50 -6.30 9.59
C SER A 115 7.51 -5.68 8.60
N VAL A 116 7.12 -6.47 7.61
CA VAL A 116 6.02 -6.16 6.70
C VAL A 116 4.91 -7.19 6.90
N ILE A 117 3.70 -6.72 7.23
CA ILE A 117 2.52 -7.56 7.47
C ILE A 117 1.57 -7.43 6.28
N PHE A 118 1.19 -8.54 5.66
CA PHE A 118 0.06 -8.59 4.73
C PHE A 118 -1.21 -9.01 5.48
N ASN A 119 -2.05 -8.05 5.79
CA ASN A 119 -3.32 -8.24 6.46
C ASN A 119 -4.41 -8.67 5.46
N VAL A 120 -4.89 -9.89 5.63
CA VAL A 120 -5.93 -10.52 4.80
C VAL A 120 -7.19 -10.77 5.63
N PHE A 121 -8.35 -10.79 4.98
CA PHE A 121 -9.63 -11.09 5.64
C PHE A 121 -10.24 -12.43 5.20
N LYS A 122 -10.14 -12.78 3.90
CA LYS A 122 -10.71 -14.02 3.35
C LYS A 122 -9.68 -15.15 3.39
N ASP A 123 -10.17 -16.38 3.55
CA ASP A 123 -9.34 -17.59 3.51
C ASP A 123 -8.65 -17.78 2.15
N ASP A 124 -9.31 -17.37 1.07
CA ASP A 124 -8.72 -17.40 -0.28
C ASP A 124 -7.49 -16.47 -0.37
N ASP A 125 -7.60 -15.24 0.15
CA ASP A 125 -6.49 -14.27 0.18
C ASP A 125 -5.35 -14.82 1.05
N LEU A 126 -5.66 -15.39 2.22
CA LEU A 126 -4.68 -16.03 3.09
C LEU A 126 -3.93 -17.16 2.38
N SER A 127 -4.64 -17.98 1.62
CA SER A 127 -4.06 -19.10 0.89
C SER A 127 -3.13 -18.61 -0.23
N ILE A 128 -3.53 -17.55 -0.95
CA ILE A 128 -2.69 -16.90 -1.97
C ILE A 128 -1.41 -16.35 -1.33
N TYR A 129 -1.51 -15.53 -0.28
CA TYR A 129 -0.34 -14.92 0.35
C TYR A 129 0.59 -15.96 0.99
N ARG A 130 0.06 -17.01 1.62
CA ARG A 130 0.89 -18.11 2.16
C ARG A 130 1.71 -18.80 1.07
N ASN A 131 1.11 -19.08 -0.08
CA ASN A 131 1.81 -19.73 -1.20
C ASN A 131 2.85 -18.82 -1.87
N LEU A 132 2.66 -17.49 -1.83
CA LEU A 132 3.63 -16.54 -2.38
C LEU A 132 4.81 -16.28 -1.45
N LEU A 133 4.58 -16.42 -0.13
CA LEU A 133 5.57 -16.13 0.91
C LEU A 133 6.38 -17.35 1.36
N SER A 134 5.89 -18.57 1.09
CA SER A 134 6.64 -19.82 1.25
C SER A 134 7.88 -19.86 0.37
#